data_AF-A0AAN7ZXT2-F1
#
_entry.id   AF-A0AAN7ZXT2-F1
#
_cell.length_a   1.000
_cell.length_b   1.000
_cell.length_c   1.000
_cell.angle_alpha   90.00
_cell.angle_beta   90.00
_cell.angle_gamma   90.00
#
_symmetry.space_group_name_H-M   'P 1'
#
loop_
_entity.id
_entity.type
_entity.pdbx_description
1 polymer ?
#
loop_
_entity_poly.entity_id
_entity_poly.type
_entity_poly.pdbx_seq_one_letter_code
_entity_poly.pdbx_strand_id
1 'polypeptide(L)'
;MGNLKPLFISLIDETNTPILIHVMSYEAKDVNKILKYNTFSNISLDFFESSLFQWDQISINYKNGNSPIRMLFEVENVTVFGMWMKPSGLKIIVGFNASDNFENENDSLIIFVFEKIKKIYMRVKSNPFFDLGQASTDKNNIVKFEEKFEQEFGTEVQL
;
A
#
# COMPACT_ATOMS: atom_id res chain seq x y z
N MET A 1 3.69 -10.59 19.31
CA MET A 1 3.63 -9.27 18.66
C MET A 1 2.41 -9.28 17.78
N GLY A 2 1.47 -8.34 17.96
CA GLY A 2 0.26 -8.27 17.14
C GLY A 2 0.63 -8.08 15.67
N ASN A 3 -0.06 -8.77 14.77
CA ASN A 3 0.16 -8.60 13.33
C ASN A 3 -0.78 -7.48 12.86
N LEU A 4 -0.22 -6.35 12.45
CA LEU A 4 -1.00 -5.23 11.91
C LEU A 4 -1.49 -5.60 10.50
N LYS A 5 -2.80 -5.46 10.26
CA LYS A 5 -3.42 -5.92 9.01
C LYS A 5 -3.89 -4.74 8.17
N PRO A 6 -3.40 -4.59 6.93
CA PRO A 6 -3.94 -3.63 5.96
C PRO A 6 -5.40 -3.93 5.65
N LEU A 7 -6.27 -2.93 5.65
CA LEU A 7 -7.63 -3.05 5.11
C LEU A 7 -7.61 -3.02 3.58
N PHE A 8 -6.76 -2.16 3.02
CA PHE A 8 -6.51 -2.07 1.59
C PHE A 8 -5.06 -1.64 1.32
N ILE A 9 -4.57 -1.96 0.12
CA ILE A 9 -3.26 -1.60 -0.40
C ILE A 9 -3.45 -1.04 -1.81
N SER A 10 -2.94 0.16 -2.08
CA SER A 10 -2.90 0.72 -3.45
C SER A 10 -1.48 0.92 -3.90
N LEU A 11 -1.22 0.51 -5.14
CA LEU A 11 0.02 0.73 -5.87
C LEU A 11 -0.30 1.66 -7.03
N ILE A 12 0.27 2.86 -7.05
CA ILE A 12 0.04 3.87 -8.08
C ILE A 12 1.38 4.21 -8.74
N ASP A 13 1.41 4.23 -10.07
CA ASP A 13 2.62 4.53 -10.81
C ASP A 13 2.98 6.04 -10.83
N GLU A 14 4.06 6.36 -11.53
CA GLU A 14 4.56 7.72 -11.70
C GLU A 14 3.59 8.65 -12.44
N THR A 15 2.66 8.10 -13.22
CA THR A 15 1.65 8.84 -14.00
C THR A 15 0.34 9.06 -13.26
N ASN A 16 0.30 8.69 -11.97
CA ASN A 16 -0.91 8.65 -11.14
C ASN A 16 -1.96 7.63 -11.64
N THR A 17 -1.53 6.62 -12.40
CA THR A 17 -2.40 5.52 -12.82
C THR A 17 -2.31 4.39 -11.80
N PRO A 18 -3.45 3.85 -11.32
CA PRO A 18 -3.43 2.72 -10.40
C PRO A 18 -2.92 1.47 -11.12
N ILE A 19 -1.85 0.89 -10.58
CA ILE A 19 -1.40 -0.45 -10.94
C ILE A 19 -2.37 -1.47 -10.32
N LEU A 20 -2.74 -1.25 -9.05
CA LEU A 20 -3.66 -2.10 -8.30
C LEU A 20 -4.24 -1.32 -7.11
N ILE A 21 -5.53 -1.51 -6.85
CA ILE A 21 -6.19 -1.17 -5.59
C ILE A 21 -6.74 -2.48 -5.03
N HIS A 22 -6.01 -3.06 -4.08
CA HIS A 22 -6.33 -4.34 -3.47
C HIS A 22 -7.06 -4.11 -2.16
N VAL A 23 -8.30 -4.60 -2.06
CA VAL A 23 -9.04 -4.67 -0.80
C VAL A 23 -8.86 -6.08 -0.26
N MET A 24 -8.43 -6.19 1.00
CA MET A 24 -8.17 -7.51 1.57
C MET A 24 -9.45 -8.36 1.61
N SER A 25 -9.32 -9.66 1.37
CA SER A 25 -10.43 -10.60 1.24
C SER A 25 -11.46 -10.57 2.38
N TYR A 26 -11.00 -10.27 3.60
CA TYR A 26 -11.87 -10.16 4.79
C TYR A 26 -12.73 -8.88 4.79
N GLU A 27 -12.33 -7.83 4.07
CA GLU A 27 -13.12 -6.61 3.85
C GLU A 27 -13.90 -6.64 2.54
N ALA A 28 -13.38 -7.31 1.51
CA ALA A 28 -13.91 -7.29 0.14
C ALA A 28 -15.31 -7.92 -0.03
N LYS A 29 -15.85 -8.58 1.02
CA LYS A 29 -17.22 -9.11 1.03
C LYS A 29 -18.29 -8.02 0.97
N ASP A 30 -17.96 -6.80 1.40
CA ASP A 30 -18.86 -5.65 1.35
C ASP A 30 -18.48 -4.73 0.19
N VAL A 31 -19.36 -4.61 -0.80
CA VAL A 31 -19.16 -3.76 -1.98
C VAL A 31 -18.99 -2.29 -1.60
N ASN A 32 -19.60 -1.84 -0.50
CA ASN A 32 -19.43 -0.46 -0.03
C ASN A 32 -18.00 -0.22 0.45
N LYS A 33 -17.35 -1.23 1.04
CA LYS A 33 -15.93 -1.14 1.43
C LYS A 33 -15.02 -1.04 0.21
N ILE A 34 -15.34 -1.77 -0.87
CA ILE A 34 -14.61 -1.63 -2.13
C ILE A 34 -14.68 -0.20 -2.65
N LEU A 35 -15.88 0.40 -2.72
CA LEU A 35 -16.05 1.78 -3.14
C LEU A 35 -15.34 2.77 -2.21
N LYS A 36 -15.46 2.57 -0.89
CA LYS A 36 -14.80 3.37 0.14
C LYS A 36 -13.29 3.40 -0.05
N TYR A 37 -12.65 2.25 -0.20
CA TYR A 37 -11.19 2.20 -0.34
C TYR A 37 -10.71 2.74 -1.69
N ASN A 38 -11.44 2.54 -2.78
CA ASN A 38 -11.15 3.23 -4.04
C ASN A 38 -11.21 4.76 -3.88
N THR A 39 -12.20 5.26 -3.14
CA THR A 39 -12.32 6.69 -2.83
C THR A 39 -11.12 7.17 -2.01
N PHE A 40 -10.68 6.41 -1.02
CA PHE A 40 -9.52 6.76 -0.19
C PHE A 40 -8.21 6.74 -0.98
N SER A 41 -8.04 5.82 -1.92
CA SER A 41 -6.90 5.81 -2.84
C SER A 41 -6.85 7.10 -3.66
N ASN A 42 -8.00 7.56 -4.18
CA ASN A 42 -8.08 8.81 -4.94
C ASN A 42 -7.76 10.03 -4.08
N ILE A 43 -8.38 10.15 -2.89
CA ILE A 43 -8.10 11.26 -1.94
C ILE A 43 -6.60 11.29 -1.59
N SER A 44 -5.97 10.13 -1.46
CA SER A 44 -4.54 10.04 -1.14
C SER A 44 -3.65 10.68 -2.20
N LEU A 45 -4.05 10.68 -3.48
CA LEU A 45 -3.27 11.30 -4.57
C LEU A 45 -3.15 12.82 -4.40
N ASP A 46 -4.19 13.47 -3.88
CA ASP A 46 -4.15 14.91 -3.59
C ASP A 46 -3.01 15.25 -2.59
N PHE A 47 -2.71 14.35 -1.66
CA PHE A 47 -1.58 14.52 -0.73
C PHE A 47 -0.21 14.36 -1.40
N PHE A 48 -0.09 13.50 -2.43
CA PHE A 48 1.15 13.36 -3.17
C PHE A 48 1.43 14.58 -4.08
N GLU A 49 0.39 15.23 -4.57
CA GLU A 49 0.48 16.42 -5.42
C GLU A 49 0.60 17.74 -4.63
N SER A 50 0.18 17.72 -3.37
CA SER A 50 0.19 18.91 -2.51
C SER A 50 1.60 19.41 -2.22
N SER A 51 1.85 20.69 -2.52
CA SER A 51 3.10 21.37 -2.16
C SER A 51 3.28 21.58 -0.65
N LEU A 52 2.20 21.44 0.12
CA LEU A 52 2.24 21.50 1.59
C LEU A 52 2.81 20.21 2.18
N PHE A 53 2.77 19.11 1.42
CA PHE A 53 3.24 17.82 1.87
C PHE A 53 4.68 17.57 1.41
N GLN A 54 5.63 17.90 2.28
CA GLN A 54 7.04 17.78 1.95
C GLN A 54 7.54 16.34 2.14
N TRP A 55 7.47 15.57 1.06
CA TRP A 55 7.98 14.21 0.98
C TRP A 55 9.50 14.10 1.18
N ASP A 56 10.24 15.20 1.01
CA ASP A 56 11.71 15.24 1.15
C ASP A 56 12.21 15.67 2.53
N GLN A 57 11.38 16.35 3.34
CA GLN A 57 11.92 17.19 4.42
C GLN A 57 11.86 16.59 5.82
N ILE A 58 11.33 15.40 6.04
CA ILE A 58 11.27 14.84 7.40
C ILE A 58 11.47 13.33 7.38
N SER A 59 12.66 12.84 7.74
CA SER A 59 12.72 11.74 8.69
C SER A 59 14.08 11.71 9.38
N ILE A 60 14.07 11.77 10.71
CA ILE A 60 15.26 11.57 11.55
C ILE A 60 15.64 10.06 11.55
N ASN A 61 14.83 9.23 10.88
CA ASN A 61 14.95 7.78 10.75
C ASN A 61 15.30 7.32 9.32
N TYR A 62 15.98 8.15 8.52
CA TYR A 62 16.70 7.71 7.30
C TYR A 62 17.88 6.79 7.66
N LYS A 63 17.63 5.70 8.39
CA LYS A 63 18.58 4.60 8.45
C LYS A 63 18.33 3.75 7.20
N ASN A 64 19.21 3.88 6.21
CA ASN A 64 19.35 3.00 5.03
C ASN A 64 18.56 3.35 3.75
N GLY A 65 18.29 4.64 3.47
CA GLY A 65 17.84 5.05 2.13
C GLY A 65 16.41 4.63 1.74
N ASN A 66 15.55 4.35 2.73
CA ASN A 66 14.13 4.08 2.50
C ASN A 66 13.33 5.39 2.39
N SER A 67 12.30 5.38 1.53
CA SER A 67 11.34 6.48 1.41
C SER A 67 10.55 6.68 2.71
N PRO A 68 10.26 7.93 3.12
CA PRO A 68 9.50 8.18 4.33
C PRO A 68 8.05 7.68 4.18
N ILE A 69 7.53 7.11 5.27
CA ILE A 69 6.11 6.81 5.46
C ILE A 69 5.49 8.01 6.15
N ARG A 70 4.25 8.34 5.79
CA ARG A 70 3.49 9.43 6.38
C ARG A 70 2.05 9.02 6.61
N MET A 71 1.46 9.45 7.72
CA MET A 71 0.01 9.48 7.83
C MET A 71 -0.54 10.57 6.90
N LEU A 72 -1.53 10.23 6.08
CA LEU A 72 -2.18 11.17 5.16
C LEU A 72 -3.44 11.75 5.82
N PHE A 73 -4.34 10.88 6.25
CA PHE A 73 -5.60 11.25 6.89
C PHE A 73 -6.19 10.08 7.67
N GLU A 74 -7.17 10.39 8.51
CA GLU A 74 -8.04 9.40 9.16
C GLU A 74 -9.50 9.75 8.91
N VAL A 75 -10.28 8.79 8.45
CA VAL A 75 -11.70 8.99 8.14
C VAL A 75 -12.45 7.66 8.25
N GLU A 76 -13.65 7.71 8.84
CA GLU A 76 -14.51 6.53 9.04
C GLU A 76 -13.77 5.32 9.65
N ASN A 77 -13.03 5.54 10.74
CA ASN A 77 -12.25 4.54 11.47
C ASN A 77 -11.15 3.85 10.63
N VAL A 78 -10.64 4.53 9.61
CA VAL A 78 -9.51 4.07 8.79
C VAL A 78 -8.43 5.13 8.79
N THR A 79 -7.24 4.77 9.26
CA THR A 79 -6.05 5.63 9.18
C THR A 79 -5.26 5.25 7.93
N VAL A 80 -5.04 6.20 7.03
CA VAL A 80 -4.40 5.99 5.73
C VAL A 80 -2.98 6.53 5.75
N PHE A 81 -2.03 5.68 5.38
CA PHE A 81 -0.61 6.01 5.26
C PHE A 81 -0.15 5.97 3.81
N GLY A 82 0.85 6.79 3.49
CA GLY A 82 1.46 6.86 2.17
C GLY A 82 2.98 6.79 2.22
N MET A 83 3.57 6.22 1.18
CA MET A 83 5.01 6.24 0.89
C MET A 83 5.22 6.59 -0.58
N TRP A 84 6.11 7.56 -0.85
CA TRP A 84 6.53 7.89 -2.21
C TRP A 84 7.97 7.45 -2.49
N MET A 85 8.13 6.49 -3.39
CA MET A 85 9.43 6.08 -3.94
C MET A 85 9.85 7.00 -5.08
N LYS A 86 10.35 8.19 -4.75
CA LYS A 86 10.71 9.22 -5.73
C LYS A 86 11.55 8.73 -6.91
N PRO A 87 12.60 7.89 -6.75
CA PRO A 87 13.40 7.43 -7.89
C PRO A 87 12.60 6.62 -8.94
N SER A 88 11.58 5.88 -8.52
CA SER A 88 10.72 5.10 -9.42
C SER A 88 9.35 5.75 -9.67
N GLY A 89 9.03 6.84 -8.98
CA GLY A 89 7.72 7.48 -8.99
C GLY A 89 6.57 6.68 -8.34
N LEU A 90 6.83 5.46 -7.85
CA LEU A 90 5.82 4.59 -7.24
C LEU A 90 5.28 5.20 -5.95
N LYS A 91 3.97 5.20 -5.81
CA LYS A 91 3.26 5.59 -4.59
C LYS A 91 2.59 4.35 -4.01
N ILE A 92 2.83 4.10 -2.73
CA ILE A 92 2.22 3.01 -1.96
C ILE A 92 1.29 3.66 -0.94
N ILE A 93 0.03 3.23 -0.94
CA ILE A 93 -1.00 3.70 0.00
C ILE A 93 -1.52 2.49 0.76
N VAL A 94 -1.64 2.59 2.07
CA VAL A 94 -2.11 1.51 2.93
C VAL A 94 -3.06 2.06 3.98
N GLY A 95 -4.25 1.48 4.10
CA GLY A 95 -5.18 1.79 5.17
C GLY A 95 -5.16 0.75 6.28
N PHE A 96 -5.24 1.18 7.54
CA PHE A 96 -5.38 0.32 8.71
C PHE A 96 -6.61 0.70 9.52
N ASN A 97 -7.06 -0.19 10.41
CA ASN A 97 -8.13 0.17 11.34
C ASN A 97 -7.58 1.17 12.36
N ALA A 98 -8.26 2.30 12.55
CA ALA A 98 -7.81 3.33 13.50
C ALA A 98 -7.81 2.83 14.96
N SER A 99 -8.52 1.74 15.24
CA SER A 99 -8.53 1.06 16.55
C SER A 99 -7.34 0.11 16.75
N ASP A 100 -6.51 -0.12 15.75
CA ASP A 100 -5.30 -0.94 15.90
C ASP A 100 -4.24 -0.19 16.74
N ASN A 101 -3.47 -0.94 17.53
CA ASN A 101 -2.43 -0.36 18.40
C ASN A 101 -1.16 -0.01 17.59
N PHE A 102 -1.17 1.13 16.92
CA PHE A 102 0.03 1.76 16.36
C PHE A 102 0.13 3.22 16.83
N GLU A 103 1.34 3.72 17.04
CA GLU A 103 1.53 5.07 17.61
C GLU A 103 1.46 6.19 16.56
N ASN A 104 2.20 6.02 15.45
CA ASN A 104 2.34 7.00 14.37
C ASN A 104 3.03 6.36 13.16
N GLU A 105 3.36 7.15 12.12
CA GLU A 105 4.04 6.66 10.92
C GLU A 105 5.43 6.03 11.16
N ASN A 106 6.08 6.26 12.32
CA ASN A 106 7.34 5.63 12.70
C ASN A 106 7.16 4.31 13.45
N ASP A 107 5.93 3.84 13.63
CA ASP A 107 5.66 2.56 14.28
C ASP A 107 6.34 1.42 13.51
N SER A 108 7.04 0.55 14.25
CA SER A 108 7.77 -0.58 13.68
C SER A 108 6.89 -1.55 12.87
N LEU A 109 5.61 -1.70 13.22
CA LEU A 109 4.66 -2.55 12.51
C LEU A 109 4.24 -1.93 11.17
N ILE A 110 4.00 -0.60 11.15
CA ILE A 110 3.71 0.14 9.92
C ILE A 110 4.90 0.04 8.96
N ILE A 111 6.11 0.33 9.46
CA ILE A 111 7.35 0.22 8.67
C ILE A 111 7.50 -1.19 8.11
N PHE A 112 7.28 -2.22 8.93
CA PHE A 112 7.37 -3.61 8.50
C PHE A 112 6.39 -3.94 7.36
N VAL A 113 5.13 -3.51 7.45
CA VAL A 113 4.12 -3.71 6.40
C VAL A 113 4.55 -3.06 5.09
N PHE A 114 4.99 -1.80 5.12
CA PHE A 114 5.44 -1.10 3.90
C PHE A 114 6.68 -1.75 3.28
N GLU A 115 7.65 -2.20 4.08
CA GLU A 115 8.83 -2.92 3.57
C GLU A 115 8.45 -4.26 2.93
N LYS A 116 7.45 -4.97 3.48
CA LYS A 116 6.91 -6.18 2.88
C LYS A 116 6.22 -5.91 1.54
N ILE A 117 5.38 -4.88 1.47
CA ILE A 117 4.71 -4.48 0.23
C ILE A 117 5.73 -4.09 -0.84
N LYS A 118 6.71 -3.26 -0.50
CA LYS A 118 7.81 -2.87 -1.38
C LYS A 118 8.58 -4.09 -1.90
N LYS A 119 8.89 -5.05 -1.03
CA LYS A 119 9.58 -6.29 -1.40
C LYS A 119 8.74 -7.15 -2.35
N ILE A 120 7.44 -7.25 -2.12
CA ILE A 120 6.50 -7.96 -3.02
C ILE A 120 6.47 -7.25 -4.38
N TYR A 121 6.30 -5.92 -4.39
CA TYR A 121 6.33 -5.10 -5.61
C TYR A 121 7.57 -5.37 -6.46
N MET A 122 8.75 -5.23 -5.88
CA MET A 122 10.01 -5.45 -6.58
C MET A 122 10.15 -6.88 -7.11
N ARG A 123 9.71 -7.89 -6.35
CA ARG A 123 9.81 -9.29 -6.78
C ARG A 123 8.90 -9.62 -7.96
N VAL A 124 7.68 -9.07 -7.99
CA VAL A 124 6.76 -9.30 -9.10
C VAL A 124 7.20 -8.50 -10.31
N LYS A 125 7.44 -7.18 -10.16
CA LYS A 125 7.81 -6.31 -11.27
C LYS A 125 9.16 -6.66 -11.91
N SER A 126 10.14 -7.13 -11.13
CA SER A 126 11.45 -7.51 -11.66
C SER A 126 11.55 -8.98 -12.05
N ASN A 127 10.44 -9.72 -12.12
CA ASN A 127 10.46 -11.11 -12.57
C ASN A 127 10.52 -11.16 -14.11
N PRO A 128 11.66 -11.58 -14.70
CA PRO A 128 11.83 -11.58 -16.15
C PRO A 128 10.88 -12.56 -16.87
N PHE A 129 10.29 -13.52 -16.15
CA PHE A 129 9.36 -14.49 -16.73
C PHE A 129 7.93 -13.97 -16.86
N PHE A 130 7.62 -12.80 -16.31
CA PHE A 130 6.29 -12.20 -16.47
C PHE A 130 6.16 -11.37 -17.76
N ASP A 131 7.27 -10.89 -18.34
CA ASP A 131 7.29 -10.14 -19.61
C ASP A 131 7.43 -11.01 -20.87
N LEU A 132 7.69 -12.32 -20.74
CA LEU A 132 8.12 -13.17 -21.86
C LEU A 132 7.00 -13.70 -22.79
N GLY A 133 5.93 -12.92 -23.03
CA GLY A 133 5.16 -13.10 -24.27
C GLY A 133 3.65 -13.28 -24.15
N GLN A 134 2.94 -12.45 -23.39
CA GLN A 134 1.50 -12.26 -23.62
C GLN A 134 1.14 -10.77 -23.56
N ALA A 135 0.22 -10.34 -24.41
CA ALA A 135 -0.40 -9.01 -24.39
C ALA A 135 -1.24 -8.73 -23.11
N SER A 136 -1.03 -9.51 -22.05
CA SER A 136 -1.76 -9.52 -20.79
C SER A 136 -0.83 -9.47 -19.56
N THR A 137 0.41 -9.03 -19.71
CA THR A 137 1.41 -8.96 -18.63
C THR A 137 0.88 -8.23 -17.40
N ASP A 138 0.17 -7.13 -17.58
CA ASP A 138 -0.38 -6.34 -16.47
C ASP A 138 -1.43 -7.11 -15.67
N LYS A 139 -2.32 -7.86 -16.35
CA LYS A 139 -3.32 -8.69 -15.68
C LYS A 139 -2.69 -9.83 -14.88
N ASN A 140 -1.63 -10.44 -15.41
CA ASN A 140 -0.91 -11.50 -14.70
C ASN A 140 -0.18 -10.94 -13.46
N ASN A 141 0.39 -9.75 -13.56
CA ASN A 141 1.05 -9.07 -12.44
C ASN A 141 0.05 -8.70 -11.35
N ILE A 142 -1.13 -8.19 -11.72
CA ILE A 142 -2.22 -7.87 -10.79
C ILE A 142 -2.62 -9.09 -9.96
N VAL A 143 -2.93 -10.22 -10.62
CA VAL A 143 -3.30 -11.46 -9.91
C VAL A 143 -2.17 -11.92 -8.98
N LYS A 144 -0.90 -11.79 -9.39
CA LYS A 144 0.24 -12.16 -8.54
C LYS A 144 0.40 -11.23 -7.34
N PHE A 145 0.10 -9.95 -7.47
CA PHE A 145 0.08 -9.03 -6.34
C PHE A 145 -1.01 -9.39 -5.35
N GLU A 146 -2.23 -9.59 -5.81
CA GLU A 146 -3.38 -10.00 -4.98
C GLU A 146 -3.06 -11.29 -4.22
N GLU A 147 -2.59 -12.34 -4.91
CA GLU A 147 -2.17 -13.60 -4.28
C GLU A 147 -1.10 -13.40 -3.20
N LYS A 148 -0.09 -12.55 -3.46
CA LYS A 148 1.01 -12.32 -2.52
C LYS A 148 0.59 -11.49 -1.32
N PHE A 149 -0.30 -10.51 -1.51
CA PHE A 149 -0.86 -9.73 -0.43
C PHE A 149 -1.78 -10.58 0.45
N GLU A 150 -2.62 -11.43 -0.12
CA GLU A 150 -3.43 -12.38 0.65
C GLU A 150 -2.56 -13.42 1.37
N GLN A 151 -1.47 -13.91 0.77
CA GLN A 151 -0.56 -14.83 1.47
C GLN A 151 0.14 -14.19 2.68
N GLU A 152 0.52 -12.91 2.58
CA GLU A 152 1.29 -12.23 3.63
C GLU A 152 0.37 -11.61 4.70
N PHE A 153 -0.79 -11.09 4.30
CA PHE A 153 -1.68 -10.28 5.15
C PHE A 153 -3.09 -10.88 5.28
N GLY A 154 -3.48 -11.79 4.38
CA GLY A 154 -4.76 -12.49 4.43
C GLY A 154 -4.71 -13.61 5.46
N THR A 155 -5.39 -13.43 6.59
CA THR A 155 -5.84 -14.57 7.38
C THR A 155 -7.02 -14.19 8.26
N GLU A 156 -8.13 -14.90 8.05
CA GLU A 156 -8.82 -15.59 9.13
C GLU A 156 -8.83 -17.07 8.79
N VAL A 157 -8.04 -17.89 9.50
CA VAL A 157 -8.42 -19.29 9.68
C VAL A 157 -9.36 -19.26 10.88
N GLN A 158 -10.66 -19.16 10.61
CA GLN A 158 -11.67 -19.61 11.55
C GLN A 158 -11.63 -21.14 11.52
N LEU A 159 -11.16 -21.76 12.61
CA LEU A 159 -11.50 -23.13 12.97
C LEU A 159 -12.51 -23.06 14.11
#